data_AF-A0A7R9ZB46-F1
#
_entry.id   AF-A0A7R9ZB46-F1
#
_cell.length_a   1.000
_cell.length_b   1.000
_cell.length_c   1.000
_cell.angle_alpha   90.00
_cell.angle_beta   90.00
_cell.angle_gamma   90.00
#
_symmetry.space_group_name_H-M   'P 1'
#
loop_
_entity.id
_entity.type
_entity.pdbx_description
1 polymer ?
#
loop_
_entity_poly.entity_id
_entity_poly.type
_entity_poly.pdbx_seq_one_letter_code
_entity_poly.pdbx_strand_id
1 'polypeptide(L)'
;PPLPHVLPVKLPPPLAMHKLSCSKSDENDDNDSKKDEETKKTKLETILEQVQTLMDEHPDYRVYITGHSLGGALALCAALETAAKLGSKERPVTCIAIGNPKTGDSRFRSAIELLEQRGMLRCLGVRNKLDVVPALPDHIITGSKNFCHVGLELFLFSNGYRIVRKGDESDNVWNKISYDFQRDATERK
;
A
#
# COMPACT_ATOMS: atom_id res chain seq x y z
N PRO A 1 -17.34 -17.97 37.71
CA PRO A 1 -17.11 -18.65 36.42
C PRO A 1 -15.66 -18.48 35.93
N PRO A 2 -14.93 -19.55 35.57
CA PRO A 2 -13.59 -19.39 35.03
C PRO A 2 -13.65 -18.90 33.57
N LEU A 3 -12.69 -18.05 33.20
CA LEU A 3 -12.52 -17.49 31.86
C LEU A 3 -12.19 -18.61 30.84
N PRO A 4 -12.69 -18.53 29.59
CA PRO A 4 -12.41 -19.55 28.60
C PRO A 4 -10.93 -19.53 28.19
N HIS A 5 -10.36 -20.74 28.12
CA HIS A 5 -8.99 -20.99 27.68
C HIS A 5 -8.73 -20.40 26.29
N VAL A 6 -7.73 -19.51 26.20
CA VAL A 6 -7.18 -19.02 24.94
C VAL A 6 -6.41 -20.16 24.29
N LEU A 7 -6.93 -20.70 23.18
CA LEU A 7 -6.20 -21.67 22.37
C LEU A 7 -4.98 -20.98 21.74
N PRO A 8 -3.78 -21.60 21.77
CA PRO A 8 -2.61 -21.02 21.13
C PRO A 8 -2.81 -20.96 19.61
N VAL A 9 -2.82 -19.75 19.05
CA VAL A 9 -2.80 -19.54 17.60
C VAL A 9 -1.43 -19.99 17.09
N LYS A 10 -1.40 -21.14 16.43
CA LYS A 10 -0.21 -21.65 15.75
C LYS A 10 0.00 -20.79 14.51
N LEU A 11 0.98 -19.88 14.52
CA LEU A 11 1.36 -19.12 13.33
C LEU A 11 1.76 -20.12 12.21
N PRO A 12 1.28 -19.93 10.98
CA PRO A 12 1.79 -20.69 9.85
C PRO A 12 3.28 -20.37 9.63
N PRO A 13 4.05 -21.32 9.08
CA PRO A 13 5.47 -21.10 8.78
C PRO A 13 5.64 -19.91 7.82
N PRO A 14 6.76 -19.17 7.91
CA PRO A 14 7.01 -18.01 7.06
C PRO A 14 7.01 -18.43 5.58
N LEU A 15 6.16 -17.79 4.79
CA LEU A 15 6.15 -17.91 3.33
C LEU A 15 7.53 -17.49 2.79
N ALA A 16 8.11 -18.33 1.94
CA ALA A 16 9.36 -18.02 1.25
C ALA A 16 9.17 -16.75 0.41
N MET A 17 9.75 -15.65 0.86
CA MET A 17 9.76 -14.40 0.11
C MET A 17 10.80 -14.52 -1.01
N HIS A 18 10.35 -14.57 -2.26
CA HIS A 18 11.24 -14.31 -3.39
C HIS A 18 11.65 -12.83 -3.34
N LYS A 19 12.85 -12.56 -2.83
CA LYS A 19 13.47 -11.23 -2.87
C LYS A 19 13.81 -10.90 -4.33
N LEU A 20 13.07 -9.97 -4.92
CA LEU A 20 13.50 -9.29 -6.13
C LEU A 20 14.59 -8.27 -5.73
N SER A 21 15.82 -8.53 -6.14
CA SER A 21 16.96 -7.63 -5.98
C SER A 21 16.85 -6.48 -6.99
N CYS A 22 16.98 -5.24 -6.50
CA CYS A 22 17.18 -4.07 -7.34
C CYS A 22 18.66 -4.01 -7.72
N SER A 23 19.00 -4.23 -8.98
CA SER A 23 20.35 -3.98 -9.51
C SER A 23 20.61 -2.47 -9.57
N LYS A 24 21.85 -2.09 -9.24
CA LYS A 24 22.35 -0.72 -9.27
C LYS A 24 22.32 -0.18 -10.70
N SER A 25 22.06 1.12 -10.82
CA SER A 25 22.26 1.90 -12.04
C SER A 25 23.76 2.08 -12.28
N ASP A 26 24.27 1.46 -13.34
CA ASP A 26 25.59 1.80 -13.87
C ASP A 26 25.43 3.00 -14.81
N GLU A 27 26.10 4.10 -14.45
CA GLU A 27 26.47 5.18 -15.36
C GLU A 27 27.61 4.66 -16.26
N ASN A 28 27.45 4.75 -17.59
CA ASN A 28 28.42 5.40 -18.49
C ASN A 28 28.16 5.15 -19.99
N ASP A 29 28.61 6.17 -20.73
CA ASP A 29 29.16 6.22 -22.08
C ASP A 29 28.24 6.24 -23.32
N ASP A 30 28.22 7.46 -23.89
CA ASP A 30 27.97 7.79 -25.28
C ASP A 30 28.79 6.91 -26.24
N ASN A 31 28.15 6.18 -27.16
CA ASN A 31 28.32 6.40 -28.61
C ASN A 31 27.44 5.50 -29.49
N ASP A 32 26.99 6.13 -30.57
CA ASP A 32 26.85 5.62 -31.95
C ASP A 32 25.61 4.80 -32.40
N SER A 33 24.86 5.50 -33.26
CA SER A 33 23.92 5.18 -34.35
C SER A 33 23.21 3.81 -34.52
N LYS A 34 21.88 3.97 -34.67
CA LYS A 34 20.88 3.14 -35.39
C LYS A 34 20.54 1.74 -34.84
N LYS A 35 19.40 1.66 -34.15
CA LYS A 35 18.48 0.51 -34.21
C LYS A 35 17.11 0.92 -33.65
N ASP A 36 16.07 0.65 -34.42
CA ASP A 36 14.65 0.43 -34.11
C ASP A 36 14.07 1.15 -32.86
N GLU A 37 12.93 1.83 -33.00
CA GLU A 37 12.10 2.31 -31.88
C GLU A 37 11.55 1.11 -31.07
N GLU A 38 12.43 0.39 -30.38
CA GLU A 38 12.07 -0.52 -29.32
C GLU A 38 11.56 0.36 -28.18
N THR A 39 10.23 0.50 -28.11
CA THR A 39 9.58 1.29 -27.07
C THR A 39 10.00 0.71 -25.74
N LYS A 40 10.90 1.40 -25.04
CA LYS A 40 11.53 0.90 -23.81
C LYS A 40 10.44 0.63 -22.77
N LYS A 41 10.16 -0.66 -22.57
CA LYS A 41 9.13 -1.13 -21.66
C LYS A 41 9.36 -0.61 -20.25
N THR A 42 8.29 -0.16 -19.60
CA THR A 42 8.37 0.35 -18.23
C THR A 42 8.67 -0.77 -17.24
N LYS A 43 9.26 -0.43 -16.10
CA LYS A 43 9.49 -1.42 -15.02
C LYS A 43 8.19 -2.07 -14.54
N LEU A 44 7.08 -1.32 -14.52
CA LEU A 44 5.79 -1.84 -14.10
C LEU A 44 5.25 -2.89 -15.06
N GLU A 45 5.33 -2.65 -16.37
CA GLU A 45 4.90 -3.63 -17.38
C GLU A 45 5.74 -4.91 -17.30
N THR A 46 7.05 -4.79 -17.06
CA THR A 46 7.91 -5.96 -16.86
C THR A 46 7.52 -6.75 -15.63
N ILE A 47 7.21 -6.08 -14.53
CA ILE A 47 6.73 -6.74 -13.31
C ILE A 47 5.37 -7.41 -13.55
N LEU A 48 4.44 -6.75 -14.25
CA LEU A 48 3.11 -7.30 -14.52
C LEU A 48 3.17 -8.58 -15.35
N GLU A 49 4.01 -8.64 -16.38
CA GLU A 49 4.19 -9.86 -17.17
C GLU A 49 4.78 -10.99 -16.33
N GLN A 50 5.78 -10.71 -15.49
CA GLN A 50 6.34 -11.72 -14.59
C GLN A 50 5.30 -12.23 -13.58
N VAL A 51 4.50 -11.32 -13.01
CA VAL A 51 3.42 -11.68 -12.10
C VAL A 51 2.37 -12.53 -12.81
N GLN A 52 2.01 -12.20 -14.05
CA GLN A 52 1.09 -13.00 -14.85
C GLN A 52 1.63 -14.42 -15.08
N THR A 53 2.88 -14.56 -15.52
CA THR A 53 3.52 -15.88 -15.71
C THR A 53 3.49 -16.70 -14.42
N LEU A 54 3.88 -16.12 -13.28
CA LEU A 54 3.86 -16.81 -11.98
C LEU A 54 2.44 -17.17 -11.54
N MET A 55 1.46 -16.34 -11.87
CA MET A 55 0.05 -16.59 -11.58
C MET A 55 -0.51 -17.75 -12.42
N ASP A 56 -0.01 -17.96 -13.63
CA ASP A 56 -0.40 -19.08 -14.49
C ASP A 56 0.27 -20.39 -14.06
N GLU A 57 1.56 -20.32 -13.67
CA GLU A 57 2.32 -21.47 -13.17
C GLU A 57 1.86 -21.92 -11.77
N HIS A 58 1.41 -20.99 -10.94
CA HIS A 58 1.01 -21.23 -9.55
C HIS A 58 -0.40 -20.69 -9.28
N PRO A 59 -1.45 -21.42 -9.69
CA PRO A 59 -2.84 -20.97 -9.57
C PRO A 59 -3.31 -20.81 -8.12
N ASP A 60 -2.68 -21.49 -7.16
CA ASP A 60 -2.97 -21.43 -5.73
C ASP A 60 -2.28 -20.26 -5.00
N TYR A 61 -1.35 -19.57 -5.66
CA TYR A 61 -0.61 -18.47 -5.04
C TYR A 61 -1.45 -17.20 -4.94
N ARG A 62 -1.14 -16.40 -3.91
CA ARG A 62 -1.78 -15.10 -3.67
C ARG A 62 -0.79 -13.98 -3.94
N VAL A 63 -1.24 -12.93 -4.60
CA VAL A 63 -0.41 -11.77 -4.94
C VAL A 63 -0.48 -10.73 -3.82
N TYR A 64 0.68 -10.44 -3.24
CA TYR A 64 0.87 -9.36 -2.28
C TYR A 64 1.83 -8.32 -2.85
N ILE A 65 1.43 -7.07 -2.80
CA ILE A 65 2.26 -5.92 -3.19
C ILE A 65 2.47 -5.08 -1.95
N THR A 66 3.71 -4.73 -1.65
CA THR A 66 4.05 -3.97 -0.45
C THR A 66 5.14 -2.95 -0.73
N GLY A 67 5.20 -1.92 0.11
CA GLY A 67 6.24 -0.92 0.06
C GLY A 67 6.20 -0.01 1.28
N HIS A 68 7.36 0.55 1.61
CA HIS A 68 7.54 1.48 2.72
C HIS A 68 7.76 2.91 2.20
N SER A 69 7.23 3.92 2.90
CA SER A 69 7.38 5.33 2.55
C SER A 69 6.89 5.61 1.12
N LEU A 70 7.70 6.24 0.26
CA LEU A 70 7.39 6.40 -1.17
C LEU A 70 7.09 5.07 -1.87
N GLY A 71 7.77 3.99 -1.47
CA GLY A 71 7.50 2.65 -1.99
C GLY A 71 6.08 2.18 -1.69
N GLY A 72 5.47 2.63 -0.60
CA GLY A 72 4.07 2.32 -0.30
C GLY A 72 3.08 3.05 -1.23
N ALA A 73 3.41 4.27 -1.67
CA ALA A 73 2.63 4.96 -2.69
C ALA A 73 2.76 4.25 -4.05
N LEU A 74 3.98 3.83 -4.43
CA LEU A 74 4.21 3.05 -5.64
C LEU A 74 3.51 1.68 -5.58
N ALA A 75 3.49 1.04 -4.42
CA ALA A 75 2.78 -0.21 -4.19
C ALA A 75 1.27 -0.07 -4.43
N LEU A 76 0.66 1.05 -4.02
CA LEU A 76 -0.75 1.33 -4.31
C LEU A 76 -1.01 1.49 -5.80
N CYS A 77 -0.16 2.24 -6.52
CA CYS A 77 -0.28 2.38 -7.98
C CYS A 77 -0.12 1.03 -8.69
N ALA A 78 0.90 0.25 -8.32
CA ALA A 78 1.12 -1.08 -8.90
C ALA A 78 -0.03 -2.04 -8.58
N ALA A 79 -0.60 -1.98 -7.37
CA ALA A 79 -1.72 -2.83 -6.97
C ALA A 79 -3.02 -2.49 -7.71
N LEU A 80 -3.30 -1.21 -7.92
CA LEU A 80 -4.43 -0.79 -8.76
C LEU A 80 -4.31 -1.44 -10.15
N GLU A 81 -3.13 -1.32 -10.78
CA GLU A 81 -2.95 -1.77 -12.14
C GLU A 81 -2.86 -3.29 -12.28
N THR A 82 -2.26 -3.96 -11.30
CA THR A 82 -2.26 -5.42 -11.21
C THR A 82 -3.66 -5.96 -11.01
N ALA A 83 -4.46 -5.34 -10.13
CA ALA A 83 -5.84 -5.78 -9.90
C ALA A 83 -6.75 -5.51 -11.10
N ALA A 84 -6.57 -4.39 -11.80
CA ALA A 84 -7.34 -4.06 -13.00
C ALA A 84 -7.11 -5.05 -14.14
N LYS A 85 -5.86 -5.51 -14.32
CA LYS A 85 -5.48 -6.42 -15.43
C LYS A 85 -5.61 -7.90 -15.06
N LEU A 86 -5.20 -8.28 -13.85
CA LEU A 86 -5.01 -9.68 -13.45
C LEU A 86 -5.86 -10.11 -12.25
N GLY A 87 -6.51 -9.16 -11.56
CA GLY A 87 -7.30 -9.45 -10.37
C GLY A 87 -8.59 -10.20 -10.68
N SER A 88 -8.98 -11.12 -9.80
CA SER A 88 -10.29 -11.77 -9.85
C SER A 88 -10.90 -11.89 -8.45
N LYS A 89 -12.17 -12.29 -8.36
CA LYS A 89 -12.83 -12.52 -7.06
C LYS A 89 -12.22 -13.69 -6.29
N GLU A 90 -11.79 -14.71 -7.03
CA GLU A 90 -11.15 -15.93 -6.50
C GLU A 90 -9.71 -15.62 -6.06
N ARG A 91 -9.06 -14.68 -6.75
CA ARG A 91 -7.66 -14.30 -6.50
C ARG A 91 -7.49 -12.78 -6.44
N PRO A 92 -7.95 -12.13 -5.35
CA PRO A 92 -7.77 -10.70 -5.15
C PRO A 92 -6.30 -10.34 -4.92
N VAL A 93 -5.85 -9.26 -5.57
CA VAL A 93 -4.56 -8.64 -5.27
C VAL A 93 -4.65 -7.97 -3.90
N THR A 94 -3.60 -8.10 -3.09
CA THR A 94 -3.55 -7.49 -1.75
C THR A 94 -2.39 -6.52 -1.64
N CYS A 95 -2.67 -5.26 -1.31
CA CYS A 95 -1.67 -4.24 -1.11
C CYS A 95 -1.50 -3.93 0.38
N ILE A 96 -0.25 -3.94 0.86
CA ILE A 96 0.11 -3.49 2.21
C ILE A 96 1.12 -2.36 2.09
N ALA A 97 0.65 -1.13 2.18
CA ALA A 97 1.47 0.09 2.10
C ALA A 97 1.83 0.55 3.51
N ILE A 98 3.12 0.78 3.79
CA ILE A 98 3.61 1.10 5.14
C ILE A 98 4.19 2.52 5.13
N GLY A 99 3.71 3.39 6.03
CA GLY A 99 4.22 4.76 6.17
C GLY A 99 4.08 5.60 4.90
N ASN A 100 3.09 5.32 4.04
CA ASN A 100 3.00 5.95 2.73
C ASN A 100 2.29 7.32 2.76
N PRO A 101 2.68 8.26 1.87
CA PRO A 101 1.98 9.53 1.72
C PRO A 101 0.60 9.34 1.09
N LYS A 102 -0.23 10.39 1.09
CA LYS A 102 -1.47 10.45 0.31
C LYS A 102 -1.15 10.20 -1.16
N THR A 103 -1.88 9.28 -1.79
CA THR A 103 -1.56 8.75 -3.12
C THR A 103 -2.77 8.89 -4.03
N GLY A 104 -2.61 9.63 -5.12
CA GLY A 104 -3.65 9.86 -6.12
C GLY A 104 -4.77 10.81 -5.67
N ASP A 105 -5.60 11.18 -6.64
CA ASP A 105 -6.74 12.07 -6.45
C ASP A 105 -8.04 11.31 -6.07
N SER A 106 -9.18 12.00 -6.04
CA SER A 106 -10.47 11.35 -5.76
C SER A 106 -10.83 10.26 -6.78
N ARG A 107 -10.41 10.40 -8.04
CA ARG A 107 -10.66 9.38 -9.07
C ARG A 107 -9.84 8.13 -8.81
N PHE A 108 -8.59 8.30 -8.39
CA PHE A 108 -7.74 7.19 -7.96
C PHE A 108 -8.37 6.42 -6.80
N ARG A 109 -8.91 7.12 -5.79
CA ARG A 109 -9.65 6.48 -4.70
C ARG A 109 -10.85 5.71 -5.22
N SER A 110 -11.70 6.35 -6.03
CA SER A 110 -12.91 5.69 -6.55
C SER A 110 -12.58 4.45 -7.38
N ALA A 111 -11.47 4.46 -8.13
CA ALA A 111 -11.01 3.29 -8.87
C ALA A 111 -10.61 2.14 -7.93
N ILE A 112 -9.87 2.42 -6.85
CA ILE A 112 -9.54 1.42 -5.83
C ILE A 112 -10.81 0.90 -5.15
N GLU A 113 -11.70 1.79 -4.70
CA GLU A 113 -12.95 1.40 -4.04
C GLU A 113 -13.82 0.51 -4.94
N LEU A 114 -13.88 0.80 -6.24
CA LEU A 114 -14.59 -0.04 -7.21
C LEU A 114 -14.00 -1.45 -7.30
N LEU A 115 -12.67 -1.58 -7.35
CA LEU A 115 -12.01 -2.89 -7.38
C LEU A 115 -12.14 -3.64 -6.04
N GLU A 116 -12.12 -2.93 -4.92
CA GLU A 116 -12.41 -3.51 -3.60
C GLU A 116 -13.84 -4.03 -3.51
N GLN A 117 -14.83 -3.26 -3.99
CA GLN A 117 -16.24 -3.67 -4.05
C GLN A 117 -16.46 -4.87 -4.97
N ARG A 118 -15.71 -4.94 -6.07
CA ARG A 118 -15.71 -6.11 -6.97
C ARG A 118 -15.01 -7.32 -6.38
N GLY A 119 -14.34 -7.18 -5.23
CA GLY A 119 -13.59 -8.25 -4.57
C GLY A 119 -12.30 -8.62 -5.29
N MET A 120 -11.76 -7.72 -6.13
CA MET A 120 -10.55 -7.94 -6.94
C MET A 120 -9.29 -7.34 -6.30
N LEU A 121 -9.46 -6.38 -5.39
CA LEU A 121 -8.37 -5.66 -4.72
C LEU A 121 -8.66 -5.57 -3.21
N ARG A 122 -7.61 -5.55 -2.40
CA ARG A 122 -7.66 -5.22 -0.96
C ARG A 122 -6.49 -4.33 -0.63
N CYS A 123 -6.73 -3.16 -0.04
CA CYS A 123 -5.67 -2.23 0.34
C CYS A 123 -5.63 -2.02 1.86
N LEU A 124 -4.45 -2.15 2.45
CA LEU A 124 -4.15 -1.84 3.84
C LEU A 124 -2.98 -0.85 3.92
N GLY A 125 -3.25 0.33 4.47
CA GLY A 125 -2.24 1.31 4.86
C GLY A 125 -1.85 1.13 6.33
N VAL A 126 -0.58 0.86 6.61
CA VAL A 126 -0.03 0.76 7.98
C VAL A 126 0.65 2.08 8.32
N ARG A 127 0.25 2.71 9.42
CA ARG A 127 0.75 4.03 9.83
C ARG A 127 1.28 3.99 11.25
N ASN A 128 2.41 4.66 11.46
CA ASN A 128 3.00 4.84 12.78
C ASN A 128 2.72 6.25 13.31
N LYS A 129 2.54 6.34 14.63
CA LYS A 129 2.18 7.56 15.38
C LYS A 129 3.11 8.76 15.17
N LEU A 130 4.38 8.52 14.86
CA LEU A 130 5.42 9.57 14.73
C LEU A 130 5.81 9.86 13.28
N ASP A 131 5.11 9.27 12.32
CA ASP A 131 5.45 9.42 10.91
C ASP A 131 4.72 10.62 10.29
N VAL A 132 5.49 11.57 9.77
CA VAL A 132 4.99 12.76 9.08
C VAL A 132 4.68 12.51 7.61
N VAL A 133 5.21 11.42 7.04
CA VAL A 133 5.03 11.08 5.62
C VAL A 133 3.54 10.94 5.23
N PRO A 134 2.66 10.32 6.05
CA PRO A 134 1.21 10.33 5.83
C PRO A 134 0.55 11.69 5.62
N ALA A 135 1.10 12.76 6.21
CA ALA A 135 0.54 14.11 6.08
C ALA A 135 0.82 14.72 4.70
N LEU A 136 1.81 14.19 3.98
CA LEU A 136 2.22 14.66 2.67
C LEU A 136 1.39 14.02 1.55
N PRO A 137 1.14 14.74 0.45
CA PRO A 137 1.57 16.11 0.18
C PRO A 137 0.76 17.12 1.02
N ASP A 138 1.48 18.06 1.64
CA ASP A 138 0.87 19.14 2.41
C ASP A 138 0.31 20.21 1.45
N HIS A 139 -0.88 20.72 1.78
CA HIS A 139 -1.64 21.68 1.00
C HIS A 139 -0.83 22.97 0.76
N ILE A 140 0.02 23.34 1.73
CA ILE A 140 0.87 24.55 1.68
C ILE A 140 1.99 24.41 0.64
N ILE A 141 2.52 23.20 0.42
CA ILE A 141 3.66 22.97 -0.48
C ILE A 141 3.20 22.71 -1.92
N THR A 142 2.03 22.10 -2.13
CA THR A 142 1.61 21.60 -3.44
C THR A 142 0.44 22.36 -4.08
N GLY A 143 -0.24 23.25 -3.34
CA GLY A 143 -1.46 23.95 -3.81
C GLY A 143 -2.61 23.01 -4.22
N SER A 144 -2.45 21.70 -3.99
CA SER A 144 -3.28 20.64 -4.58
C SER A 144 -4.18 20.04 -3.51
N LYS A 145 -5.48 20.39 -3.54
CA LYS A 145 -6.50 19.94 -2.58
C LYS A 145 -6.89 18.46 -2.67
N ASN A 146 -6.30 17.68 -3.57
CA ASN A 146 -6.96 16.47 -4.05
C ASN A 146 -6.26 15.16 -3.67
N PHE A 147 -5.07 15.16 -3.07
CA PHE A 147 -4.39 13.92 -2.71
C PHE A 147 -5.03 13.24 -1.51
N CYS A 148 -5.17 11.92 -1.61
CA CYS A 148 -6.12 11.26 -0.74
C CYS A 148 -5.62 9.85 -0.35
N HIS A 149 -5.97 9.40 0.86
CA HIS A 149 -5.70 8.01 1.29
C HIS A 149 -6.79 7.06 0.77
N VAL A 150 -6.48 5.78 0.71
CA VAL A 150 -7.30 4.71 0.09
C VAL A 150 -7.26 3.44 0.95
N GLY A 151 -8.30 2.60 0.87
CA GLY A 151 -8.37 1.32 1.57
C GLY A 151 -8.61 1.43 3.08
N LEU A 152 -8.20 0.37 3.80
CA LEU A 152 -8.19 0.31 5.26
C LEU A 152 -6.93 0.95 5.83
N GLU A 153 -7.03 1.63 6.96
CA GLU A 153 -5.89 2.20 7.68
C GLU A 153 -5.71 1.51 9.05
N LEU A 154 -4.52 0.96 9.27
CA LEU A 154 -4.07 0.40 10.54
C LEU A 154 -3.13 1.40 11.22
N PHE A 155 -3.58 1.97 12.33
CA PHE A 155 -2.81 2.88 13.18
C PHE A 155 -2.16 2.11 14.32
N LEU A 156 -0.84 2.24 14.44
CA LEU A 156 -0.07 1.63 15.52
C LEU A 156 0.18 2.64 16.66
N PHE A 157 -0.06 2.18 17.89
CA PHE A 157 0.19 2.91 19.13
C PHE A 157 1.13 2.11 20.04
N SER A 158 1.76 2.77 21.01
CA SER A 158 2.67 2.11 21.96
C SER A 158 1.99 1.00 22.79
N ASN A 159 0.67 1.03 22.93
CA ASN A 159 -0.13 0.12 23.73
C ASN A 159 -1.22 -0.63 22.93
N GLY A 160 -1.20 -0.58 21.59
CA GLY A 160 -2.21 -1.25 20.78
C GLY A 160 -2.28 -0.78 19.33
N TYR A 161 -3.41 -1.06 18.67
CA TYR A 161 -3.67 -0.64 17.30
C TYR A 161 -5.14 -0.27 17.09
N ARG A 162 -5.44 0.53 16.06
CA ARG A 162 -6.81 0.83 15.61
C ARG A 162 -6.91 0.63 14.10
N ILE A 163 -8.03 0.07 13.64
CA ILE A 163 -8.35 -0.10 12.22
C ILE A 163 -9.48 0.86 11.87
N VAL A 164 -9.33 1.60 10.78
CA VAL A 164 -10.30 2.57 10.28
C VAL A 164 -10.52 2.33 8.79
N ARG A 165 -11.77 2.33 8.33
CA ARG A 165 -12.10 2.28 6.90
C ARG A 165 -12.42 3.70 6.43
N LYS A 166 -11.77 4.16 5.35
CA LYS A 166 -12.07 5.49 4.82
C LYS A 166 -13.46 5.49 4.16
N GLY A 167 -14.32 6.41 4.61
CA GLY A 167 -15.77 6.44 4.30
C GLY A 167 -16.60 6.81 5.54
N ASP A 168 -16.14 6.39 6.72
CA ASP A 168 -16.66 6.79 8.03
C ASP A 168 -15.72 7.86 8.63
N GLU A 169 -16.09 9.14 8.56
CA GLU A 169 -15.51 10.25 9.35
C GLU A 169 -13.96 10.43 9.38
N SER A 170 -13.23 9.92 8.41
CA SER A 170 -11.76 9.80 8.50
C SER A 170 -10.96 11.11 8.56
N ASP A 171 -11.48 12.20 7.98
CA ASP A 171 -10.78 13.48 8.03
C ASP A 171 -10.89 14.10 9.45
N ASN A 172 -11.91 13.71 10.23
CA ASN A 172 -12.03 14.03 11.66
C ASN A 172 -11.25 13.06 12.55
N VAL A 173 -10.99 11.83 12.11
CA VAL A 173 -10.23 10.84 12.89
C VAL A 173 -8.76 11.22 13.02
N TRP A 174 -8.12 11.76 11.97
CA TRP A 174 -6.75 12.28 12.10
C TRP A 174 -6.66 13.46 13.05
N ASN A 175 -7.60 14.40 12.96
CA ASN A 175 -7.69 15.53 13.88
C ASN A 175 -7.97 15.04 15.32
N LYS A 176 -8.88 14.09 15.50
CA LYS A 176 -9.23 13.51 16.80
C LYS A 176 -8.10 12.67 17.40
N ILE A 177 -7.40 11.86 16.61
CA ILE A 177 -6.20 11.13 17.04
C ILE A 177 -5.10 12.12 17.43
N SER A 178 -4.95 13.22 16.71
CA SER A 178 -4.01 14.30 17.04
C SER A 178 -4.42 15.05 18.34
N TYR A 179 -5.72 15.27 18.56
CA TYR A 179 -6.25 15.87 19.80
C TYR A 179 -6.13 14.94 21.01
N ASP A 180 -6.54 13.68 20.90
CA ASP A 180 -6.37 12.65 21.94
C ASP A 180 -4.88 12.50 22.30
N PHE A 181 -3.99 12.68 21.32
CA PHE A 181 -2.55 12.70 21.50
C PHE A 181 -2.03 13.91 22.29
N GLN A 182 -2.51 15.12 22.01
CA GLN A 182 -2.17 16.31 22.81
C GLN A 182 -2.57 16.12 24.28
N ARG A 183 -3.73 15.49 24.52
CA ARG A 183 -4.22 15.21 25.87
C ARG A 183 -3.33 14.19 26.61
N ASP A 184 -3.04 13.05 26.00
CA ASP A 184 -2.19 11.98 26.56
C ASP A 184 -0.74 12.44 26.85
N ALA A 185 -0.19 13.33 26.03
CA ALA A 185 1.16 13.89 26.22
C ALA A 185 1.22 14.94 27.35
N THR A 186 0.08 15.60 27.62
CA THR A 186 -0.04 16.61 28.68
C THR A 186 -0.33 15.95 30.04
N GLU A 187 -1.08 14.84 30.06
CA GLU A 187 -1.41 14.06 31.27
C GLU A 187 -0.22 13.21 31.81
N ARG A 188 0.88 13.11 31.04
CA ARG A 188 2.11 12.39 31.45
C ARG A 188 3.26 13.30 31.90
N LYS A 189 3.01 14.60 32.06
CA LYS A 189 3.93 15.55 32.72
C LYS A 189 3.51 15.77 34.16
#